data_AF-A0A2E6ZN46-F1
#
_entry.id   AF-A0A2E6ZN46-F1
#
_cell.length_a   1.000
_cell.length_b   1.000
_cell.length_c   1.000
_cell.angle_alpha   90.00
_cell.angle_beta   90.00
_cell.angle_gamma   90.00
#
_symmetry.space_group_name_H-M   'P 1'
#
loop_
_entity.id
_entity.type
_entity.pdbx_description
1 polymer ?
#
loop_
_entity_poly.entity_id
_entity_poly.type
_entity_poly.pdbx_seq_one_letter_code
_entity_poly.pdbx_strand_id
1 'polypeptide(L)'
;MFGYINQYSYLFVSGVVIAVSFFLLYRTFSLKVALFSALILLVAVALLRSSLTTASNELNGIEHWNSIRDSGSPVLLYLYSDL
;
A
#
# COMPACT_ATOMS: atom_id res chain seq x y z
N MET A 1 -5.41 0.23 -14.55
CA MET A 1 -3.99 0.50 -14.89
C MET A 1 -3.22 1.11 -13.70
N PHE A 2 -3.78 2.10 -12.99
CA PHE A 2 -3.15 2.68 -11.79
C PHE A 2 -3.02 1.69 -10.62
N GLY A 3 -3.98 0.79 -10.41
CA GLY A 3 -3.89 -0.26 -9.39
C GLY A 3 -2.70 -1.20 -9.59
N TYR A 4 -2.40 -1.57 -10.85
CA TYR A 4 -1.24 -2.40 -11.21
C TYR A 4 0.08 -1.65 -10.98
N ILE A 5 0.18 -0.38 -11.39
CA ILE A 5 1.38 0.46 -11.15
C ILE A 5 1.64 0.61 -9.65
N ASN A 6 0.59 0.84 -8.85
CA ASN A 6 0.71 0.94 -7.41
C ASN A 6 1.14 -0.39 -6.78
N GLN A 7 0.64 -1.53 -7.30
CA GLN A 7 1.00 -2.85 -6.82
C GLN A 7 2.47 -3.23 -7.11
N TYR A 8 2.96 -2.96 -8.32
CA TYR A 8 4.37 -3.24 -8.65
C TYR A 8 5.32 -2.31 -7.91
N SER A 9 4.96 -1.03 -7.78
CA SER A 9 5.74 -0.06 -6.98
C SER A 9 5.78 -0.46 -5.51
N TYR A 10 4.66 -0.93 -4.96
CA TYR A 10 4.58 -1.43 -3.60
C TYR A 10 5.50 -2.64 -3.37
N LEU A 11 5.49 -3.62 -4.28
CA LEU A 11 6.38 -4.79 -4.19
C LEU A 11 7.86 -4.39 -4.29
N PHE A 12 8.19 -3.48 -5.21
CA PHE A 12 9.55 -2.98 -5.38
C PHE A 12 10.06 -2.25 -4.13
N VAL A 13 9.30 -1.28 -3.62
CA VAL A 13 9.65 -0.52 -2.42
C VAL A 13 9.78 -1.44 -1.21
N SER A 14 8.83 -2.37 -1.04
CA SER A 14 8.89 -3.35 0.06
C SER A 14 10.13 -4.23 -0.03
N GLY A 15 10.48 -4.70 -1.24
CA GLY A 15 11.69 -5.48 -1.47
C GLY A 15 12.97 -4.72 -1.13
N VAL A 16 13.06 -3.45 -1.53
CA VAL A 16 14.21 -2.57 -1.20
C VAL A 16 14.31 -2.38 0.32
N VAL A 17 13.21 -2.08 1.00
CA VAL A 17 13.19 -1.90 2.46
C VAL A 17 13.64 -3.16 3.19
N ILE A 18 13.15 -4.33 2.77
CA ILE A 18 13.55 -5.62 3.35
C ILE A 18 15.04 -5.87 3.10
N ALA A 19 15.54 -5.65 1.88
CA ALA A 19 16.93 -5.89 1.53
C ALA A 19 17.90 -4.98 2.31
N VAL A 20 17.60 -3.69 2.40
CA VAL A 20 18.38 -2.72 3.17
C VAL A 20 18.36 -3.06 4.66
N SER A 21 17.19 -3.34 5.22
CA SER A 21 17.07 -3.70 6.64
C SER A 21 17.81 -4.99 6.96
N PHE A 22 17.70 -6.01 6.11
CA PHE A 22 18.43 -7.26 6.26
C PHE A 22 19.94 -7.03 6.24
N PHE A 23 20.43 -6.25 5.27
CA PHE A 23 21.85 -5.96 5.14
C PHE A 23 22.41 -5.23 6.37
N LEU A 24 21.70 -4.21 6.86
CA LEU A 24 22.09 -3.45 8.06
C LEU A 24 22.13 -4.33 9.32
N LEU A 25 21.10 -5.16 9.52
CA LEU A 25 21.00 -6.02 10.70
C LEU A 25 21.97 -7.20 10.63
N TYR A 26 22.22 -7.74 9.44
CA TYR A 26 23.24 -8.75 9.21
C TYR A 26 24.64 -8.20 9.52
N ARG A 27 24.92 -6.95 9.10
CA ARG A 27 26.21 -6.31 9.33
C ARG A 27 26.47 -5.95 10.79
N THR A 28 25.42 -5.61 11.54
CA THR A 28 25.52 -5.06 12.91
C THR A 28 25.37 -6.12 13.99
N PHE A 29 24.51 -7.12 13.78
CA PHE A 29 24.18 -8.11 14.79
C PHE A 29 24.64 -9.52 14.37
N SER A 30 23.71 -10.31 13.83
CA SER A 30 23.98 -11.69 13.43
C SER A 30 22.98 -12.12 12.36
N LEU A 31 23.31 -13.19 11.63
CA LEU A 31 22.43 -13.75 10.61
C LEU A 31 21.05 -14.16 11.18
N LYS A 32 21.01 -14.67 12.42
CA LYS A 32 19.75 -15.05 13.08
C LYS A 32 18.83 -13.84 13.28
N VAL A 33 19.39 -12.72 13.75
CA VAL A 33 18.64 -11.47 13.97
C VAL A 33 18.16 -10.90 12.63
N ALA A 34 19.01 -10.89 11.61
CA ALA A 34 18.66 -10.42 10.28
C ALA A 34 17.51 -11.24 9.66
N LEU A 35 17.58 -12.58 9.73
CA LEU A 35 16.50 -13.45 9.24
C LEU A 35 15.19 -13.25 10.01
N PHE A 36 15.26 -13.14 11.34
CA PHE A 36 14.07 -12.90 12.16
C PHE A 36 13.42 -11.54 11.84
N SER A 37 14.22 -10.49 11.65
CA SER A 37 13.70 -9.18 11.24
C SER A 37 13.08 -9.19 9.84
N ALA A 38 13.65 -9.94 8.89
CA ALA A 38 13.09 -10.05 7.55
C ALA A 38 11.72 -10.74 7.58
N LEU A 39 11.56 -11.76 8.44
CA LEU A 39 10.28 -12.42 8.66
C LEU A 39 9.23 -11.44 9.24
N ILE A 40 9.61 -10.65 10.25
CA ILE A 40 8.73 -9.62 10.83
C ILE A 40 8.32 -8.59 9.77
N LEU A 41 9.28 -8.11 8.96
CA LEU A 41 9.01 -7.14 7.90
C LEU A 41 8.07 -7.68 6.84
N LEU A 42 8.19 -8.97 6.46
CA LEU A 42 7.25 -9.60 5.53
C LEU A 42 5.82 -9.59 6.07
N VAL A 43 5.63 -9.88 7.36
CA VAL A 43 4.31 -9.81 8.00
C VAL A 43 3.80 -8.37 8.03
N ALA A 44 4.65 -7.40 8.38
CA ALA A 44 4.28 -5.99 8.43
C ALA A 44 3.84 -5.47 7.04
N VAL A 45 4.57 -5.85 5.98
CA VAL A 45 4.21 -5.54 4.59
C VAL A 45 2.87 -6.18 4.23
N ALA A 46 2.64 -7.45 4.56
CA ALA A 46 1.36 -8.09 4.28
C ALA A 46 0.17 -7.37 4.95
N LEU A 47 0.32 -6.96 6.22
CA LEU A 47 -0.69 -6.22 6.96
C LEU A 47 -0.92 -4.82 6.38
N LEU A 48 0.15 -4.11 6.02
CA LEU A 48 0.06 -2.78 5.41
C LEU A 48 -0.64 -2.84 4.06
N ARG A 49 -0.34 -3.84 3.22
CA ARG A 49 -1.03 -4.07 1.95
C ARG A 49 -2.53 -4.30 2.18
N SER A 50 -2.89 -5.12 3.17
CA SER A 50 -4.29 -5.37 3.52
C SER A 50 -5.02 -4.07 3.89
N SER A 51 -4.40 -3.23 4.72
CA SER A 51 -4.96 -1.93 5.12
C SER A 51 -5.13 -0.98 3.93
N LEU A 52 -4.17 -0.93 3.00
CA LEU A 52 -4.20 -0.05 1.83
C LEU A 52 -5.18 -0.51 0.74
N THR A 53 -5.47 -1.82 0.65
CA THR A 53 -6.38 -2.36 -0.38
C THR A 53 -7.86 -2.15 -0.01
N THR A 54 -8.16 -1.80 1.24
CA THR A 54 -9.54 -1.76 1.76
C THR A 54 -10.31 -0.46 1.41
N ALA A 55 -9.68 0.54 0.80
CA ALA A 55 -10.33 1.81 0.47
C ALA A 55 -10.69 1.92 -1.02
N SER A 56 -11.60 1.08 -1.52
CA SER A 56 -12.29 1.39 -2.77
C SER A 56 -13.38 2.43 -2.48
N ASN A 57 -13.02 3.70 -2.35
CA ASN A 57 -13.96 4.83 -2.44
C ASN A 57 -14.42 5.04 -3.89
N GLU A 58 -14.56 3.94 -4.64
CA GLU A 58 -15.01 3.97 -6.03
C GLU A 58 -16.51 4.24 -6.02
N LEU A 59 -16.89 5.38 -6.61
CA LEU A 59 -18.27 5.78 -6.75
C LEU A 59 -18.89 4.97 -7.89
N ASN A 60 -19.54 3.86 -7.52
CA ASN A 60 -20.20 2.95 -8.48
C ASN A 60 -21.64 3.37 -8.85
N GLY A 61 -21.99 4.65 -8.68
CA GLY A 61 -23.33 5.13 -8.99
C GLY A 61 -23.55 6.63 -8.77
N ILE A 62 -24.51 7.20 -9.50
CA ILE A 62 -24.91 8.61 -9.40
C ILE A 62 -25.54 8.92 -8.04
N GLU A 63 -26.23 7.95 -7.43
CA GLU A 63 -26.81 8.08 -6.09
C GLU A 63 -25.75 8.36 -5.02
N HIS A 64 -24.61 7.70 -5.12
CA HIS A 64 -23.50 7.84 -4.17
C HIS A 64 -22.79 9.19 -4.36
N TRP A 65 -22.70 9.67 -5.61
CA TRP A 65 -22.23 11.02 -5.92
C TRP A 65 -23.18 12.10 -5.39
N ASN A 66 -24.49 11.95 -5.57
CA ASN A 66 -25.47 12.92 -5.08
C ASN A 66 -25.42 13.03 -3.56
N SER A 67 -25.32 11.92 -2.83
CA SER A 67 -25.17 11.92 -1.37
C SER A 67 -23.92 12.69 -0.90
N ILE A 68 -22.79 12.53 -1.61
CA ILE A 68 -21.55 13.25 -1.28
C ILE A 68 -21.64 14.73 -1.65
N ARG A 69 -22.18 15.06 -2.82
CA ARG A 69 -22.38 16.44 -3.27
C ARG A 69 -23.30 17.20 -2.31
N ASP A 70 -24.40 16.57 -1.90
CA ASP A 70 -25.42 17.16 -1.04
C ASP A 70 -24.95 17.27 0.43
N SER A 71 -23.83 16.61 0.79
CA SER A 71 -23.20 16.75 2.11
C SER A 71 -22.54 18.12 2.35
N GLY A 72 -22.36 18.92 1.30
CA GLY A 72 -21.72 20.25 1.37
C GLY A 72 -20.23 20.24 1.74
N SER A 73 -19.62 19.06 1.91
CA SER A 73 -18.20 18.92 2.22
C SER A 73 -17.35 19.07 0.97
N PRO A 74 -16.18 19.74 1.03
CA PRO A 74 -15.26 19.81 -0.09
C PRO A 74 -14.73 18.40 -0.40
N VAL A 75 -14.92 17.96 -1.63
CA VAL A 75 -14.55 16.61 -2.09
C VAL A 75 -13.61 16.72 -3.28
N LEU A 76 -12.57 15.90 -3.28
CA LEU A 76 -11.63 15.78 -4.40
C LEU A 76 -12.04 14.59 -5.27
N LEU A 77 -12.60 14.88 -6.45
CA LEU A 77 -13.02 13.86 -7.41
C LEU A 77 -11.86 13.51 -8.35
N TYR A 78 -11.38 12.28 -8.25
CA TYR A 78 -10.37 11.75 -9.18
C TYR A 78 -11.07 11.01 -10.32
N LEU A 79 -11.05 11.62 -11.51
CA LEU A 79 -11.52 11.00 -12.74
C LEU A 79 -10.35 10.27 -13.40
N TYR A 80 -10.42 8.95 -13.51
CA TYR A 80 -9.46 8.15 -14.24
C TYR A 80 -10.20 7.23 -15.22
N SER A 81 -9.59 6.97 -16.38
CA SER A 81 -10.07 6.01 -17.38
C SER A 81 -8.98 4.97 -17.57
N ASP A 82 -9.33 3.72 -17.35
CA ASP A 82 -8.40 2.57 -17.36
C ASP A 82 -8.24 1.93 -18.75
N LEU A 83 -8.57 2.68 -19.82
CA LEU A 83 -8.47 2.25 -21.22
C LEU A 83 -7.02 2.17 -21.72
#